data_AF-A8U170-F1
#
_entry.id   AF-A8U170-F1
#
_cell.length_a   1.000
_cell.length_b   1.000
_cell.length_c   1.000
_cell.angle_alpha   90.00
_cell.angle_beta   90.00
_cell.angle_gamma   90.00
#
_symmetry.space_group_name_H-M   'P 1'
#
loop_
_entity.id
_entity.type
_entity.pdbx_description
1 polymer ?
#
loop_
_entity_poly.entity_id
_entity_poly.type
_entity_poly.pdbx_seq_one_letter_code
_entity_poly.pdbx_strand_id
1 'polypeptide(L)' 'MLTTVAPVALVSACAGYQVDQTSATSPTVSYAYYAESDYNLAAKRADLYCEDNYGRVAILIDRDPQGNGNEATFRCH' A
#
# COMPACT_ATOMS: atom_id res chain seq x y z
N MET A 1 43.52 -19.50 -6.88
CA MET A 1 42.16 -20.06 -6.77
C MET A 1 41.20 -18.89 -6.79
N LEU A 2 40.46 -18.70 -7.88
CA LEU A 2 39.57 -17.55 -8.07
C LEU A 2 38.13 -18.03 -7.83
N THR A 3 37.57 -17.74 -6.66
CA THR A 3 36.19 -18.08 -6.31
C THR A 3 35.27 -16.98 -6.80
N THR A 4 34.64 -17.20 -7.96
CA THR A 4 33.56 -16.35 -8.49
C THR A 4 32.29 -16.60 -7.68
N VAL A 5 31.91 -15.65 -6.84
CA VAL A 5 30.63 -15.65 -6.13
C VAL A 5 29.55 -15.18 -7.12
N ALA A 6 28.68 -16.09 -7.53
CA ALA A 6 27.53 -15.78 -8.38
C ALA A 6 26.49 -14.97 -7.57
N PRO A 7 26.06 -13.79 -8.03
CA PRO A 7 24.99 -13.07 -7.37
C PRO A 7 23.66 -13.79 -7.60
N VAL A 8 23.04 -14.22 -6.51
CA VAL A 8 21.66 -14.71 -6.50
C VAL A 8 20.76 -13.54 -6.85
N ALA A 9 20.28 -13.50 -8.10
CA ALA A 9 19.24 -12.57 -8.51
C ALA A 9 17.94 -12.97 -7.80
N LEU A 10 17.63 -12.26 -6.71
CA LEU A 10 16.31 -12.27 -6.09
C LEU A 10 15.33 -11.67 -7.09
N VAL A 11 14.68 -12.52 -7.89
CA VAL A 11 13.55 -12.10 -8.70
C VAL A 11 12.41 -11.84 -7.71
N SER A 12 12.29 -10.58 -7.24
CA SER A 12 11.12 -10.15 -6.49
C SER A 12 9.94 -10.35 -7.42
N ALA A 13 9.15 -11.38 -7.14
CA ALA A 13 7.85 -11.56 -7.76
C ALA A 13 6.97 -10.38 -7.30
N CYS A 14 7.06 -9.25 -8.00
CA CYS A 14 6.04 -8.22 -8.01
C CYS A 14 4.83 -8.79 -8.76
N ALA A 15 4.24 -9.87 -8.23
CA ALA A 15 2.93 -10.33 -8.63
C ALA A 15 1.97 -9.23 -8.19
N GLY A 16 1.52 -8.45 -9.19
CA GLY A 16 0.87 -7.16 -9.04
C GLY A 16 -0.32 -7.21 -8.10
N TYR A 17 -0.12 -6.67 -6.91
CA TYR A 17 -1.22 -6.09 -6.16
C TYR A 17 -1.48 -4.72 -6.78
N GLN A 18 -2.65 -4.54 -7.39
CA GLN A 18 -3.12 -3.29 -8.01
C GLN A 18 -3.45 -2.21 -6.97
N VAL A 19 -2.75 -2.21 -5.84
CA VAL A 19 -2.91 -1.23 -4.77
C VAL A 19 -1.59 -0.50 -4.64
N ASP A 20 -1.61 0.81 -4.85
CA ASP A 20 -0.42 1.66 -4.79
C ASP A 20 -0.64 2.77 -3.77
N GLN A 21 0.33 3.00 -2.89
CA GLN A 21 0.28 4.14 -2.00
C GLN A 21 0.50 5.42 -2.83
N THR A 22 -0.50 6.29 -2.86
CA THR A 22 -0.45 7.53 -3.64
C THR A 22 0.06 8.70 -2.82
N SER A 23 -0.29 8.75 -1.54
CA SER A 23 0.15 9.80 -0.64
C SER A 23 0.24 9.32 0.81
N ALA A 24 1.09 9.98 1.61
CA ALA A 24 1.13 9.81 3.05
C ALA A 24 1.52 11.15 3.69
N THR A 25 0.58 11.77 4.39
CA THR A 25 0.77 13.04 5.09
C THR A 25 0.12 12.91 6.46
N SER A 26 0.90 12.95 7.54
CA SER A 26 0.37 12.78 8.91
C SER A 26 -0.88 13.65 9.15
N PRO A 27 -2.01 13.09 9.64
CA PRO A 27 -2.24 11.71 10.08
C PRO A 27 -2.93 10.82 9.02
N THR A 28 -2.76 11.10 7.73
CA THR A 28 -3.47 10.46 6.62
C THR A 28 -2.57 9.69 5.67
N VAL A 29 -3.12 8.64 5.06
CA VAL A 29 -2.48 7.83 4.01
C VAL A 29 -3.50 7.47 2.95
N SER A 30 -3.12 7.53 1.68
CA SER A 30 -4.00 7.25 0.54
C SER A 30 -3.46 6.11 -0.30
N TYR A 31 -4.38 5.28 -0.82
CA TYR A 31 -4.07 4.18 -1.72
C TYR A 31 -4.99 4.22 -2.94
N ALA A 32 -4.40 4.16 -4.13
CA ALA A 32 -5.12 3.90 -5.37
C ALA A 32 -5.34 2.40 -5.54
N TYR A 33 -6.51 2.02 -6.06
CA TYR A 33 -6.86 0.65 -6.41
C TYR A 33 -7.89 0.61 -7.53
N TYR A 34 -7.93 -0.48 -8.31
CA TYR A 34 -8.76 -0.54 -9.51
C TYR A 34 -10.08 -1.28 -9.30
N ALA A 35 -10.04 -2.45 -8.65
CA ALA A 35 -11.24 -3.25 -8.42
C ALA A 35 -11.74 -3.10 -6.98
N GLU A 36 -13.06 -3.20 -6.78
CA GLU A 36 -13.65 -3.28 -5.43
C GLU A 36 -13.03 -4.40 -4.57
N SER A 37 -12.61 -5.50 -5.20
CA SER A 37 -11.91 -6.59 -4.52
C SER A 37 -10.58 -6.17 -3.88
N ASP A 38 -9.93 -5.13 -4.42
CA ASP A 38 -8.64 -4.64 -3.98
C ASP A 38 -8.76 -3.65 -2.81
N TYR A 39 -9.97 -3.15 -2.54
CA TYR A 39 -10.23 -2.24 -1.43
C TYR A 39 -9.81 -2.85 -0.08
N ASN A 40 -10.10 -4.13 0.15
CA ASN A 40 -9.71 -4.80 1.39
C ASN A 40 -8.19 -4.82 1.60
N LEU A 41 -7.41 -4.89 0.52
CA LEU A 41 -5.96 -4.82 0.59
C LEU A 41 -5.49 -3.39 0.85
N ALA A 42 -6.12 -2.38 0.24
CA ALA A 42 -5.86 -0.97 0.55
C ALA A 42 -6.10 -0.66 2.04
N ALA A 43 -7.24 -1.11 2.59
CA ALA A 43 -7.56 -0.96 4.00
C ALA A 43 -6.53 -1.65 4.92
N LYS A 44 -6.14 -2.90 4.60
CA LYS A 44 -5.11 -3.62 5.36
C LYS A 44 -3.76 -2.92 5.34
N ARG A 45 -3.35 -2.36 4.19
CA ARG A 45 -2.09 -1.61 4.08
C ARG A 45 -2.13 -0.30 4.86
N ALA A 46 -3.26 0.40 4.85
CA ALA A 46 -3.45 1.59 5.65
C ALA A 46 -3.35 1.29 7.15
N ASP A 47 -3.97 0.19 7.61
CA ASP A 47 -3.92 -0.21 9.02
C ASP A 47 -2.49 -0.51 9.46
N LEU A 48 -1.76 -1.31 8.68
CA LEU A 48 -0.33 -1.57 8.93
C LEU A 48 0.50 -0.28 8.92
N TYR A 49 0.26 0.63 7.97
CA TYR A 49 0.95 1.91 7.93
C TYR A 49 0.70 2.73 9.21
N CYS A 50 -0.55 2.80 9.66
CA CYS A 50 -0.90 3.54 10.87
C CYS A 50 -0.36 2.87 12.15
N GLU A 51 -0.34 1.54 12.21
CA GLU A 51 0.22 0.78 13.34
C GLU A 51 1.74 1.00 13.42
N ASP A 52 2.46 0.79 12.31
CA ASP A 52 3.92 0.87 12.26
C ASP A 52 4.45 2.29 12.50
N ASN A 53 3.75 3.32 12.00
CA ASN A 53 4.23 4.70 12.08
C ASN A 53 3.69 5.47 13.29
N TYR A 54 2.52 5.11 13.80
CA TYR A 54 1.83 5.90 14.83
C TYR A 54 1.24 5.08 15.97
N GLY A 55 1.30 3.74 15.94
CA GLY A 55 0.67 2.86 16.93
C GLY A 55 -0.85 3.02 16.97
N ARG A 56 -1.47 3.29 15.82
CA ARG A 56 -2.88 3.68 15.65
C ARG A 56 -3.56 2.84 14.59
N VAL A 57 -4.88 2.77 14.63
CA VAL A 57 -5.66 2.05 13.60
C VAL A 57 -6.00 2.97 12.44
N ALA A 58 -6.16 2.42 11.24
CA ALA A 58 -6.62 3.19 10.09
C ALA A 58 -8.15 3.28 10.04
N ILE A 59 -8.68 4.48 9.84
CA ILE A 59 -10.11 4.72 9.61
C ILE A 59 -10.29 5.35 8.23
N LEU A 60 -11.16 4.77 7.39
CA LEU A 60 -11.52 5.37 6.11
C LEU A 60 -12.16 6.74 6.35
N ILE A 61 -11.60 7.79 5.76
CA ILE A 61 -12.17 9.14 5.82
C ILE A 61 -12.70 9.61 4.48
N ASP A 62 -12.20 9.04 3.39
CA ASP A 62 -12.61 9.43 2.05
C ASP A 62 -12.38 8.30 1.04
N ARG A 63 -13.25 8.24 0.03
CA ARG A 63 -13.22 7.22 -1.01
C ARG A 63 -13.78 7.79 -2.31
N ASP A 64 -12.88 8.07 -3.24
CA ASP A 64 -13.21 8.79 -4.47
C ASP A 64 -12.83 7.99 -5.72
N PRO A 65 -13.68 7.98 -6.77
CA PRO A 65 -13.31 7.46 -8.08
C PRO A 65 -12.19 8.30 -8.72
N GLN A 66 -11.16 7.66 -9.24
CA GLN A 66 -10.02 8.31 -9.91
C GLN A 66 -9.81 7.68 -11.29
N GLY A 67 -10.22 8.38 -12.36
CA GLY A 67 -10.06 7.91 -13.74
C GLY A 67 -10.71 6.56 -13.99
N ASN A 68 -9.90 5.51 -14.15
CA ASN A 68 -10.32 4.12 -14.35
C ASN A 68 -10.24 3.25 -13.06
N GLY A 69 -10.00 3.85 -11.91
CA GLY A 69 -9.95 3.18 -10.62
C GLY A 69 -10.57 4.05 -9.52
N ASN A 70 -10.10 3.86 -8.30
CA ASN A 70 -10.53 4.55 -7.10
C ASN A 70 -9.32 4.87 -6.22
N GLU A 71 -9.50 5.83 -5.32
CA GLU A 71 -8.57 6.16 -4.27
C GLU A 71 -9.30 6.12 -2.93
N ALA A 72 -8.66 5.54 -1.91
CA ALA A 72 -9.16 5.53 -0.55
C ALA A 72 -8.15 6.22 0.35
N THR A 73 -8.62 7.23 1.08
CA THR A 73 -7.83 7.96 2.06
C THR A 73 -8.26 7.54 3.45
N PHE A 74 -7.26 7.18 4.26
CA PHE A 74 -7.43 6.74 5.63
C PHE A 74 -6.75 7.74 6.56
N ARG A 75 -7.27 7.85 7.78
CA ARG A 75 -6.67 8.60 8.88
C ARG A 75 -6.26 7.64 9.99
N CYS A 76 -5.04 7.78 10.49
CA CYS A 76 -4.54 7.08 11.65
C CYS A 76 -5.15 7.66 12.93
N HIS A 77 -5.94 6.85 13.65
CA HIS A 77 -6.67 7.26 14.85
C HIS A 77 -6.13 6.62 16.14
#